data_AF-A0A3M1RH12-F1
#
_entry.id   AF-A0A3M1RH12-F1
#
_cell.length_a   1.000
_cell.length_b   1.000
_cell.length_c   1.000
_cell.angle_alpha   90.00
_cell.angle_beta   90.00
_cell.angle_gamma   90.00
#
_symmetry.space_group_name_H-M   'P 1'
#
loop_
_entity.id
_entity.type
_entity.pdbx_description
1 polymer ?
#
loop_
_entity_poly.entity_id
_entity_poly.type
_entity_poly.pdbx_seq_one_letter_code
_entity_poly.pdbx_strand_id
1 'polypeptide(L)'
;MEQATKIPEGKSPPARKLTYEEFLAWCDEDTWAEWVDGEVIVLPPASEHHQALQGFLLAILSVYVEQKALGRVLGAPFQMKTGPELPGREPDILFVARESLHRLQTTHLEGPADLVVEIVSPESRLRDRGEKFAEYELGGVKEYWLLERLRALVAMLHQDGGWLAWVLVLVWAFLYGAAHALSPGHGKTMVAAYLAGTRGRVLDGFVLGATVTFAHTFI
;
A
#
# COMPACT_ATOMS: atom_id res chain seq x y z
N MET A 1 8.77 14.62 -43.58
CA MET A 1 8.54 13.16 -43.46
C MET A 1 8.32 12.89 -41.99
N GLU A 2 7.05 12.84 -41.62
CA GLU A 2 6.57 12.70 -40.25
C GLU A 2 6.59 11.20 -39.93
N GLN A 3 7.51 10.78 -39.07
CA GLN A 3 7.48 9.42 -38.53
C GLN A 3 6.32 9.38 -37.55
N ALA A 4 5.17 8.86 -38.01
CA ALA A 4 4.06 8.50 -37.17
C ALA A 4 4.58 7.61 -36.03
N THR A 5 4.47 8.10 -34.79
CA THR A 5 4.74 7.37 -33.57
C THR A 5 3.84 6.13 -33.57
N LYS A 6 4.42 4.95 -33.83
CA LYS A 6 3.70 3.68 -33.66
C LYS A 6 3.30 3.57 -32.20
N ILE A 7 2.00 3.72 -31.93
CA ILE A 7 1.39 3.30 -30.67
C ILE A 7 1.70 1.80 -30.54
N PRO A 8 2.26 1.30 -29.42
CA PRO A 8 2.44 -0.13 -29.23
C PRO A 8 1.08 -0.80 -29.37
N GLU A 9 0.93 -1.75 -30.29
CA GLU A 9 -0.28 -2.56 -30.38
C GLU A 9 -0.40 -3.38 -29.09
N GLY A 10 -1.19 -2.87 -28.13
CA GLY A 10 -1.52 -3.60 -26.92
C GLY A 10 -2.21 -4.92 -27.26
N LYS A 11 -1.90 -5.96 -26.48
CA LYS A 11 -2.50 -7.29 -26.64
C LYS A 11 -4.02 -7.17 -26.58
N SER A 12 -4.70 -7.53 -27.67
CA SER A 12 -6.17 -7.48 -27.70
C SER A 12 -6.73 -8.49 -26.68
N PRO A 13 -7.72 -8.09 -25.87
CA PRO A 13 -8.32 -9.00 -24.91
C PRO A 13 -8.96 -10.19 -25.64
N PRO A 14 -8.91 -11.39 -25.05
CA PRO A 14 -9.52 -12.58 -25.65
C PRO A 14 -11.03 -12.38 -25.82
N ALA A 15 -11.58 -12.83 -26.96
CA ALA A 15 -13.03 -12.77 -27.23
C ALA A 15 -13.86 -13.79 -26.43
N ARG A 16 -13.21 -14.65 -25.64
CA ARG A 16 -13.85 -15.66 -24.78
C ARG A 16 -13.52 -15.39 -23.32
N LYS A 17 -14.36 -15.91 -22.42
CA LYS A 17 -14.01 -15.94 -20.99
C LYS A 17 -12.81 -16.87 -20.75
N LEU A 18 -11.93 -16.43 -19.86
CA LEU A 18 -10.75 -17.16 -19.41
C LEU A 18 -10.94 -17.62 -17.96
N THR A 19 -10.37 -18.77 -17.59
CA THR A 19 -10.10 -19.02 -16.17
C THR A 19 -9.01 -18.05 -15.67
N TYR A 20 -8.85 -17.95 -14.36
CA TYR A 20 -7.82 -17.07 -13.81
C TYR A 20 -6.40 -17.53 -14.19
N GLU A 21 -6.16 -18.83 -14.25
CA GLU A 21 -4.88 -19.42 -14.66
C GLU A 21 -4.61 -19.16 -16.15
N GLU A 22 -5.64 -19.26 -17.01
CA GLU A 22 -5.53 -18.88 -18.41
C GLU A 22 -5.23 -17.39 -18.58
N PHE A 23 -5.81 -16.55 -17.74
CA PHE A 23 -5.52 -15.12 -17.70
C PHE A 23 -4.08 -14.85 -17.28
N LEU A 24 -3.56 -15.49 -16.22
CA LEU A 24 -2.16 -15.34 -15.80
C LEU A 24 -1.17 -15.81 -16.87
N ALA A 25 -1.52 -16.83 -17.65
CA ALA A 25 -0.70 -17.28 -18.78
C ALA A 25 -0.79 -16.34 -19.99
N TRP A 26 -1.90 -15.62 -20.13
CA TRP A 26 -2.10 -14.62 -21.18
C TRP A 26 -1.47 -13.27 -20.80
N CYS A 27 -1.46 -12.88 -19.53
CA CYS A 27 -0.88 -11.63 -19.06
C CYS A 27 0.65 -11.75 -19.01
N ASP A 28 1.35 -10.72 -19.46
CA ASP A 28 2.81 -10.59 -19.36
C ASP A 28 3.17 -9.27 -18.66
N GLU A 29 4.46 -9.03 -18.40
CA GLU A 29 4.93 -7.83 -17.68
C GLU A 29 4.58 -6.51 -18.38
N ASP A 30 4.33 -6.54 -19.68
CA ASP A 30 3.96 -5.37 -20.50
C ASP A 30 2.43 -5.21 -20.66
N THR A 31 1.63 -6.09 -20.04
CA THR A 31 0.17 -6.10 -20.11
C THR A 31 -0.44 -5.65 -18.80
N TRP A 32 -0.99 -4.43 -18.76
CA TRP A 32 -1.79 -3.94 -17.64
C TRP A 32 -3.26 -4.36 -17.80
N ALA A 33 -3.67 -5.40 -17.08
CA ALA A 33 -5.03 -5.90 -17.13
C ALA A 33 -5.49 -6.47 -15.78
N GLU A 34 -6.80 -6.47 -15.58
CA GLU A 34 -7.46 -7.15 -14.47
C GLU A 34 -8.38 -8.26 -15.00
N TRP A 35 -8.65 -9.25 -14.15
CA TRP A 35 -9.55 -10.35 -14.44
C TRP A 35 -10.82 -10.24 -13.59
N VAL A 36 -11.98 -10.12 -14.22
CA VAL A 36 -13.28 -9.97 -13.53
C VAL A 36 -14.28 -10.95 -14.14
N ASP A 37 -14.72 -11.95 -13.37
CA ASP A 37 -15.72 -12.94 -13.78
C ASP A 37 -15.45 -13.59 -15.16
N GLY A 38 -14.19 -13.94 -15.38
CA GLY A 38 -13.71 -14.55 -16.61
C GLY A 38 -13.34 -13.56 -17.72
N GLU A 39 -13.56 -12.26 -17.53
CA GLU A 39 -13.33 -11.22 -18.52
C GLU A 39 -12.01 -10.49 -18.26
N VAL A 40 -11.32 -10.14 -19.34
CA VAL A 40 -10.05 -9.40 -19.28
C VAL A 40 -10.34 -7.92 -19.48
N ILE A 41 -10.06 -7.13 -18.45
CA ILE A 41 -10.22 -5.67 -18.47
C ILE A 41 -8.83 -5.05 -18.63
N VAL A 42 -8.54 -4.52 -19.82
CA VAL A 42 -7.29 -3.79 -20.08
C VAL A 42 -7.35 -2.43 -19.39
N LEU A 43 -6.33 -2.11 -18.61
CA LEU A 43 -6.22 -0.85 -17.90
C LEU A 43 -5.56 0.22 -18.78
N PRO A 44 -5.99 1.49 -18.67
CA PRO A 44 -5.24 2.58 -19.30
C PRO A 44 -3.88 2.76 -18.61
N PRO A 45 -2.87 3.28 -19.32
CA PRO A 45 -1.57 3.55 -18.72
C PRO A 45 -1.69 4.58 -17.59
N ALA A 46 -0.93 4.37 -16.52
CA ALA A 46 -0.84 5.31 -15.42
C ALA A 46 -0.13 6.61 -15.86
N SER A 47 -0.60 7.75 -15.35
CA SER A 47 0.07 9.04 -15.59
C SER A 47 1.43 9.10 -14.87
N GLU A 48 2.38 9.91 -15.37
CA GLU A 48 3.69 10.11 -14.71
C GLU A 48 3.56 10.44 -13.22
N HIS A 49 2.65 11.35 -12.88
CA HIS A 49 2.39 11.73 -11.50
C HIS A 49 1.92 10.58 -10.60
N HIS A 50 1.14 9.66 -11.15
CA HIS A 50 0.70 8.43 -10.46
C HIS A 50 1.88 7.53 -10.18
N GLN A 51 2.73 7.31 -11.20
CA GLN A 51 3.97 6.52 -11.07
C GLN A 51 4.93 7.13 -10.05
N ALA A 52 5.10 8.45 -10.06
CA ALA A 52 5.96 9.15 -9.10
C ALA A 52 5.48 8.97 -7.66
N LEU A 53 4.17 9.10 -7.42
CA LEU A 53 3.60 8.90 -6.09
C LEU A 53 3.67 7.44 -5.65
N GLN A 54 3.36 6.50 -6.55
CA GLN A 54 3.47 5.06 -6.30
C GLN A 54 4.91 4.69 -5.91
N GLY A 55 5.90 5.13 -6.70
CA GLY A 55 7.32 4.86 -6.44
C GLY A 55 7.79 5.46 -5.10
N PHE A 56 7.35 6.68 -4.77
CA PHE A 56 7.65 7.31 -3.48
C PHE A 56 7.07 6.50 -2.30
N LEU A 57 5.79 6.11 -2.38
CA LEU A 57 5.13 5.32 -1.34
C LEU A 57 5.75 3.93 -1.21
N LEU A 58 6.04 3.28 -2.33
CA LEU A 58 6.69 1.98 -2.36
C LEU A 58 8.05 2.05 -1.66
N ALA A 59 8.87 3.06 -1.94
CA ALA A 59 10.17 3.22 -1.30
C ALA A 59 10.07 3.36 0.23
N ILE A 60 9.20 4.23 0.73
CA ILE A 60 9.07 4.45 2.19
C ILE A 60 8.49 3.23 2.90
N LEU A 61 7.50 2.55 2.30
CA LEU A 61 6.86 1.38 2.87
C LEU A 61 7.83 0.19 2.87
N SER A 62 8.55 -0.05 1.77
CA SER A 62 9.54 -1.11 1.66
C SER A 62 10.65 -0.96 2.70
N VAL A 63 11.21 0.24 2.88
CA VAL A 63 12.25 0.49 3.90
C VAL A 63 11.71 0.16 5.30
N TYR A 64 10.51 0.61 5.64
CA TYR A 64 9.92 0.34 6.96
C TYR A 64 9.66 -1.16 7.18
N VAL A 65 9.04 -1.82 6.19
CA VAL A 65 8.70 -3.25 6.25
C VAL A 65 9.95 -4.12 6.31
N GLU A 66 11.01 -3.79 5.57
CA GLU A 66 12.27 -4.52 5.60
C GLU A 66 13.01 -4.34 6.92
N GLN A 67 13.15 -3.11 7.42
CA GLN A 67 13.84 -2.83 8.69
C GLN A 67 13.18 -3.52 9.88
N LYS A 68 11.85 -3.60 9.88
CA LYS A 68 11.07 -4.29 10.90
C LYS A 68 10.85 -5.78 10.58
N ALA A 69 11.28 -6.20 9.40
CA ALA A 69 11.13 -7.53 8.85
C ALA A 69 9.67 -8.04 8.87
N LEU A 70 8.71 -7.16 8.56
CA LEU A 70 7.28 -7.42 8.68
C LEU A 70 6.71 -8.23 7.50
N GLY A 71 7.42 -8.33 6.39
CA GLY A 71 6.94 -9.00 5.18
C GLY A 71 7.55 -8.47 3.90
N ARG A 72 6.71 -8.25 2.89
CA ARG A 72 7.07 -7.71 1.57
C ARG A 72 6.05 -6.67 1.11
N VAL A 73 6.54 -5.63 0.44
CA VAL A 73 5.70 -4.64 -0.25
C VAL A 73 6.01 -4.75 -1.74
N LEU A 74 4.98 -4.77 -2.56
CA LEU A 74 5.04 -4.92 -4.02
C LEU A 74 4.18 -3.83 -4.65
N GLY A 75 4.48 -3.45 -5.89
CA GLY A 75 3.70 -2.49 -6.66
C GLY A 75 3.34 -3.03 -8.03
N ALA A 76 2.36 -2.42 -8.67
CA ALA A 76 1.97 -2.75 -10.04
C ALA A 76 3.15 -2.59 -11.04
N PRO A 77 3.25 -3.45 -12.08
CA PRO A 77 2.36 -4.59 -12.35
C PRO A 77 2.67 -5.79 -11.45
N PHE A 78 1.65 -6.27 -10.73
CA PHE A 78 1.72 -7.48 -9.92
C PHE A 78 0.30 -7.97 -9.59
N GLN A 79 -0.05 -9.16 -10.06
CA GLN A 79 -1.42 -9.65 -9.97
C GLN A 79 -1.78 -10.16 -8.57
N MET A 80 -3.04 -10.05 -8.19
CA MET A 80 -3.54 -10.56 -6.92
C MET A 80 -4.90 -11.22 -7.13
N LYS A 81 -5.01 -12.50 -6.78
CA LYS A 81 -6.29 -13.18 -6.74
C LYS A 81 -7.02 -12.81 -5.45
N THR A 82 -8.06 -11.99 -5.51
CA THR A 82 -8.73 -11.46 -4.30
C THR A 82 -9.41 -12.55 -3.47
N GLY A 83 -9.77 -13.67 -4.10
CA GLY A 83 -10.34 -14.87 -3.48
C GLY A 83 -10.74 -15.88 -4.56
N PRO A 84 -11.16 -17.12 -4.20
CA PRO A 84 -11.42 -18.18 -5.17
C PRO A 84 -12.42 -17.77 -6.27
N GLU A 85 -13.58 -17.26 -5.84
CA GLU A 85 -14.68 -16.80 -6.71
C GLU A 85 -14.68 -15.26 -6.89
N LEU A 86 -13.59 -14.59 -6.51
CA LEU A 86 -13.48 -13.13 -6.58
C LEU A 86 -12.54 -12.70 -7.71
N PRO A 87 -12.63 -11.44 -8.16
CA PRO A 87 -11.76 -10.91 -9.21
C PRO A 87 -10.25 -11.02 -8.92
N GLY A 88 -9.49 -11.08 -10.00
CA GLY A 88 -8.04 -10.90 -10.02
C GLY A 88 -7.76 -9.43 -10.29
N ARG A 89 -7.16 -8.74 -9.31
CA ARG A 89 -6.89 -7.31 -9.37
C ARG A 89 -5.39 -7.06 -9.45
N GLU A 90 -5.02 -5.89 -9.94
CA GLU A 90 -3.64 -5.40 -9.94
C GLU A 90 -3.60 -4.12 -9.10
N PRO A 91 -3.44 -4.23 -7.77
CA PRO A 91 -3.40 -3.06 -6.92
C PRO A 91 -2.15 -2.23 -7.16
N ASP A 92 -2.25 -0.90 -7.02
CA ASP A 92 -1.08 -0.01 -7.14
C ASP A 92 0.05 -0.41 -6.17
N ILE A 93 -0.29 -0.69 -4.91
CA ILE A 93 0.65 -1.22 -3.91
C ILE A 93 -0.07 -2.27 -3.06
N LEU A 94 0.64 -3.35 -2.76
CA LEU A 94 0.19 -4.37 -1.83
C LEU A 94 1.27 -4.71 -0.81
N PHE A 95 0.86 -5.04 0.41
CA PHE A 95 1.72 -5.57 1.45
C PHE A 95 1.27 -6.97 1.86
N VAL A 96 2.23 -7.88 1.90
CA VAL A 96 2.06 -9.26 2.35
C VAL A 96 2.85 -9.45 3.63
N ALA A 97 2.14 -9.74 4.71
CA ALA A 97 2.74 -9.98 6.02
C ALA A 97 3.61 -11.23 5.99
N ARG A 98 4.59 -11.30 6.90
CA ARG A 98 5.55 -12.42 6.98
C ARG A 98 4.86 -13.78 7.01
N GLU A 99 3.79 -13.90 7.78
CA GLU A 99 2.98 -15.12 7.92
C GLU A 99 2.23 -15.49 6.63
N SER A 100 1.92 -14.50 5.79
CA SER A 100 1.22 -14.64 4.51
C SER A 100 2.15 -14.91 3.33
N LEU A 101 3.48 -14.81 3.49
CA LEU A 101 4.44 -14.92 2.38
C LEU A 101 4.40 -16.25 1.62
N HIS A 102 3.87 -17.32 2.23
CA HIS A 102 3.67 -18.61 1.55
C HIS A 102 2.71 -18.53 0.36
N ARG A 103 1.88 -17.49 0.28
CA ARG A 103 0.94 -17.24 -0.82
C ARG A 103 1.56 -16.48 -2.00
N LEU A 104 2.72 -15.87 -1.77
CA LEU A 104 3.40 -15.04 -2.77
C LEU A 104 4.05 -15.91 -3.84
N GLN A 105 3.66 -15.70 -5.09
CA GLN A 105 4.26 -16.35 -6.26
C GLN A 105 5.15 -15.35 -7.02
N THR A 106 5.76 -15.81 -8.12
CA THR A 106 6.67 -15.00 -8.94
C THR A 106 6.00 -13.76 -9.54
N THR A 107 4.77 -13.91 -10.03
CA THR A 107 4.05 -12.86 -10.80
C THR A 107 2.73 -12.45 -10.18
N HIS A 108 2.30 -13.15 -9.12
CA HIS A 108 1.02 -12.91 -8.49
C HIS A 108 1.00 -13.32 -7.02
N LEU A 109 -0.02 -12.85 -6.31
CA LEU A 109 -0.38 -13.29 -4.97
C LEU A 109 -1.64 -14.16 -5.04
N GLU A 110 -1.57 -15.35 -4.44
CA GLU A 110 -2.73 -16.23 -4.26
C GLU A 110 -3.53 -15.80 -3.03
N GLY A 111 -4.75 -15.32 -3.21
CA GLY A 111 -5.57 -14.78 -2.13
C GLY A 111 -5.28 -13.31 -1.80
N PRO A 112 -5.97 -12.76 -0.79
CA PRO A 112 -5.89 -11.34 -0.47
C PRO A 112 -4.51 -10.96 0.09
N ALA A 113 -4.10 -9.72 -0.21
CA ALA A 113 -3.02 -9.06 0.52
C ALA A 113 -3.48 -8.63 1.92
N ASP A 114 -2.52 -8.43 2.82
CA ASP A 114 -2.80 -7.95 4.18
C ASP A 114 -3.13 -6.45 4.18
N LEU A 115 -2.53 -5.68 3.26
CA LEU A 115 -2.89 -4.30 2.97
C LEU A 115 -2.88 -4.08 1.45
N VAL A 116 -3.88 -3.35 0.97
CA VAL A 116 -3.95 -2.85 -0.41
C VAL A 116 -4.03 -1.32 -0.39
N VAL A 117 -3.27 -0.66 -1.27
CA VAL A 117 -3.31 0.78 -1.48
C VAL A 117 -3.64 1.06 -2.94
N GLU A 118 -4.62 1.93 -3.17
CA GLU A 118 -5.01 2.41 -4.51
C GLU A 118 -4.84 3.94 -4.57
N ILE A 119 -4.13 4.42 -5.59
CA ILE A 119 -3.88 5.83 -5.87
C ILE A 119 -4.96 6.31 -6.84
N VAL A 120 -6.05 6.79 -6.26
CA VAL A 120 -7.26 7.11 -6.99
C VAL A 120 -7.02 8.25 -8.00
N SER A 121 -7.40 8.02 -9.26
CA SER A 121 -7.54 9.06 -10.29
C SER A 121 -9.01 9.52 -10.39
N PRO A 122 -9.30 10.67 -11.02
CA PRO A 122 -10.67 11.08 -11.30
C PRO A 122 -11.50 10.00 -12.00
N GLU A 123 -10.87 9.25 -12.90
CA GLU A 123 -11.49 8.20 -13.73
C GLU A 123 -11.73 6.88 -12.96
N SER A 124 -10.87 6.55 -11.98
CA SER A 124 -10.99 5.30 -11.20
C SER A 124 -11.83 5.46 -9.93
N ARG A 125 -12.08 6.69 -9.49
CA ARG A 125 -12.72 7.05 -8.20
C ARG A 125 -13.98 6.28 -7.84
N LEU A 126 -14.91 6.09 -8.78
CA LEU A 126 -16.16 5.38 -8.50
C LEU A 126 -15.93 3.88 -8.29
N ARG A 127 -15.07 3.29 -9.11
CA ARG A 127 -14.74 1.86 -9.05
C ARG A 127 -13.95 1.54 -7.78
N ASP A 128 -12.96 2.35 -7.44
CA ASP A 128 -12.10 2.13 -6.27
C ASP A 128 -12.86 2.27 -4.95
N ARG A 129 -13.82 3.21 -4.88
CA ARG A 129 -14.68 3.40 -3.70
C ARG A 129 -15.82 2.40 -3.56
N GLY A 130 -16.22 1.77 -4.66
CA GLY A 130 -17.41 0.95 -4.74
C GLY A 130 -17.07 -0.52 -4.92
N GLU A 131 -16.95 -0.93 -6.17
CA GLU A 131 -16.75 -2.33 -6.59
C GLU A 131 -15.49 -2.93 -5.97
N LYS A 132 -14.32 -2.31 -6.17
CA LYS A 132 -13.05 -2.82 -5.66
C LYS A 132 -13.02 -2.87 -4.13
N PHE A 133 -13.56 -1.85 -3.46
CA PHE A 133 -13.68 -1.85 -2.00
C PHE A 133 -14.43 -3.09 -1.50
N ALA A 134 -15.60 -3.36 -2.07
CA ALA A 134 -16.44 -4.50 -1.68
C ALA A 134 -15.75 -5.84 -1.97
N GLU A 135 -15.07 -5.96 -3.11
CA GLU A 135 -14.33 -7.17 -3.48
C GLU A 135 -13.16 -7.44 -2.52
N TYR A 136 -12.38 -6.40 -2.18
CA TYR A 136 -11.27 -6.53 -1.24
C TYR A 136 -11.76 -6.87 0.17
N GLU A 137 -12.87 -6.26 0.63
CA GLU A 137 -13.49 -6.59 1.91
C GLU A 137 -13.97 -8.05 1.93
N LEU A 138 -14.69 -8.49 0.89
CA LEU A 138 -15.14 -9.88 0.74
C LEU A 138 -13.98 -10.87 0.66
N GLY A 139 -12.88 -10.47 0.02
CA GLY A 139 -11.66 -11.26 -0.10
C GLY A 139 -10.90 -11.41 1.22
N GLY A 140 -11.16 -10.54 2.20
CA GLY A 140 -10.49 -10.54 3.49
C GLY A 140 -9.23 -9.69 3.56
N VAL A 141 -9.11 -8.68 2.69
CA VAL A 141 -8.07 -7.64 2.82
C VAL A 141 -8.30 -6.88 4.13
N LYS A 142 -7.29 -6.88 5.02
CA LYS A 142 -7.44 -6.34 6.39
C LYS A 142 -7.44 -4.81 6.41
N GLU A 143 -6.60 -4.21 5.56
CA GLU A 143 -6.52 -2.76 5.41
C GLU A 143 -6.58 -2.35 3.94
N TYR A 144 -7.39 -1.33 3.65
CA TYR A 144 -7.54 -0.78 2.32
C TYR A 144 -7.41 0.73 2.33
N TRP A 145 -6.39 1.27 1.66
CA TRP A 145 -6.06 2.69 1.68
C TRP A 145 -6.36 3.33 0.31
N LEU A 146 -7.30 4.28 0.30
CA LEU A 146 -7.67 5.06 -0.87
C LEU A 146 -6.99 6.44 -0.84
N LEU A 147 -6.02 6.66 -1.72
CA LEU A 147 -5.22 7.90 -1.75
C LEU A 147 -5.70 8.89 -2.81
N GLU A 148 -6.72 9.66 -2.46
CA GLU A 148 -7.28 10.69 -3.36
C GLU A 148 -6.63 12.06 -3.24
N ARG A 149 -6.37 12.51 -2.01
CA ARG A 149 -5.92 13.88 -1.72
C ARG A 149 -4.41 14.05 -1.80
N LEU A 150 -3.67 12.94 -1.79
CA LEU A 150 -2.22 12.97 -1.89
C LEU A 150 -1.79 13.38 -3.31
N ARG A 151 -2.60 13.06 -4.32
CA ARG A 151 -2.41 13.47 -5.71
C ARG A 151 -2.34 14.99 -5.88
N ALA A 152 -3.27 15.72 -5.27
CA ALA A 152 -3.27 17.19 -5.30
C ALA A 152 -2.04 17.79 -4.59
N LEU A 153 -1.64 17.21 -3.45
CA LEU A 153 -0.44 17.62 -2.72
C LEU A 153 0.83 17.37 -3.55
N VAL A 154 0.96 16.18 -4.14
CA VAL A 154 2.10 15.83 -4.98
C VAL A 154 2.12 16.65 -6.27
N ALA A 155 0.98 17.02 -6.84
CA ALA A 155 0.92 17.77 -8.09
C ALA A 155 1.38 19.20 -7.84
N MET A 156 0.97 19.78 -6.71
CA MET A 156 1.47 21.05 -6.21
C MET A 156 2.97 20.99 -5.93
N LEU A 157 3.45 19.92 -5.26
CA LEU A 157 4.87 19.75 -5.00
C LEU A 157 5.66 19.57 -6.30
N HIS A 158 5.19 18.83 -7.29
CA HIS A 158 5.94 18.59 -8.52
C HIS A 158 5.96 19.81 -9.46
N GLN A 159 4.88 20.60 -9.53
CA GLN A 159 4.85 21.81 -10.36
C GLN A 159 5.65 22.97 -9.76
N ASP A 160 5.65 23.14 -8.43
CA ASP A 160 6.24 24.32 -7.78
C ASP A 160 7.46 23.99 -6.88
N GLY A 161 7.70 22.73 -6.54
CA GLY A 161 8.67 22.27 -5.55
C GLY A 161 9.63 21.21 -6.08
N GLY A 162 10.87 21.59 -6.37
CA GLY A 162 11.93 20.60 -6.68
C GLY A 162 12.16 19.58 -5.55
N TRP A 163 13.17 18.71 -5.69
CA TRP A 163 13.51 17.63 -4.73
C TRP A 163 13.56 18.06 -3.24
N LEU A 164 13.88 19.33 -2.96
CA LEU A 164 13.85 19.91 -1.62
C LEU A 164 12.45 19.87 -0.98
N ALA A 165 11.39 20.07 -1.76
CA ALA A 165 10.02 20.02 -1.26
C ALA A 165 9.65 18.61 -0.77
N TRP A 166 10.12 17.57 -1.48
CA TRP A 166 10.00 16.18 -1.06
C TRP A 166 10.76 15.86 0.22
N VAL A 167 11.99 16.36 0.34
CA VAL A 167 12.78 16.25 1.58
C VAL A 167 12.06 16.93 2.74
N LEU A 168 11.48 18.11 2.52
CA LEU A 168 10.72 18.81 3.54
C LEU A 168 9.44 18.06 3.95
N VAL A 169 8.75 17.41 3.02
CA VAL A 169 7.61 16.54 3.33
C VAL A 169 8.04 15.35 4.17
N LEU A 170 9.16 14.71 3.83
CA LEU A 170 9.71 13.60 4.61
C LEU A 170 10.12 14.04 6.03
N VAL A 171 10.78 15.20 6.13
CA VAL A 171 11.14 15.79 7.43
C VAL A 171 9.88 16.11 8.23
N TRP A 172 8.85 16.71 7.61
CA TRP A 172 7.59 17.00 8.29
C TRP A 172 6.83 15.76 8.71
N ALA A 173 6.76 14.73 7.86
CA ALA A 173 6.13 13.45 8.19
C ALA A 173 6.86 12.76 9.35
N PHE A 174 8.20 12.78 9.34
CA PHE A 174 9.02 12.27 10.44
C PHE A 174 8.80 13.05 11.73
N LEU A 175 8.86 14.38 11.68
CA LEU A 175 8.65 15.25 12.85
C LEU A 175 7.23 15.10 13.40
N TYR A 176 6.23 15.01 12.54
CA TYR A 176 4.85 14.76 12.94
C TYR A 176 4.69 13.38 13.58
N GLY A 177 5.25 12.33 12.98
CA GLY A 177 5.26 10.99 13.55
C GLY A 177 5.98 10.93 14.91
N ALA A 178 7.12 11.60 15.05
CA ALA A 178 7.85 11.72 16.31
C ALA A 178 7.05 12.49 17.37
N ALA A 179 6.43 13.62 17.00
CA ALA A 179 5.55 14.38 17.88
C ALA A 179 4.33 13.54 18.32
N HIS A 180 3.77 12.74 17.41
CA HIS A 180 2.67 11.84 17.72
C HIS A 180 3.10 10.71 18.66
N ALA A 181 4.31 10.15 18.50
CA ALA A 181 4.89 9.17 19.43
C ALA A 181 5.14 9.75 20.84
N LEU A 182 5.34 11.07 20.92
CA LEU A 182 5.45 11.83 22.17
C LEU A 182 4.10 12.28 22.75
N SER A 183 3.00 12.12 22.00
CA SER A 183 1.66 12.44 22.50
C SER A 183 1.24 11.46 23.62
N PRO A 184 0.43 11.88 24.60
CA PRO A 184 0.10 11.06 25.75
C PRO A 184 -0.77 9.85 25.37
N GLY A 185 -0.15 8.69 25.19
CA GLY A 185 -0.88 7.41 25.09
C GLY A 185 -1.36 6.92 26.46
N HIS A 186 -2.48 6.19 26.51
CA HIS A 186 -3.13 5.71 27.74
C HIS A 186 -2.14 5.11 28.76
N GLY A 187 -1.18 4.28 28.30
CA GLY A 187 -0.14 3.71 29.17
C GLY A 187 0.85 4.73 29.76
N LYS A 188 1.23 5.77 29.00
CA LYS A 188 2.16 6.82 29.46
C LYS A 188 1.47 7.75 30.46
N THR A 189 0.19 8.06 30.23
CA THR A 189 -0.64 8.85 31.15
C THR A 189 -0.91 8.10 32.45
N MET A 190 -1.14 6.78 32.41
CA MET A 190 -1.29 5.97 33.62
C MET A 190 -0.01 5.88 34.45
N VAL A 191 1.17 5.75 33.81
CA VAL A 191 2.46 5.77 34.52
C VAL A 191 2.74 7.15 35.13
N ALA A 192 2.44 8.24 34.42
CA ALA A 192 2.54 9.59 34.96
C ALA A 192 1.58 9.82 36.15
N ALA A 193 0.34 9.34 36.06
CA ALA A 193 -0.64 9.39 37.15
C ALA A 193 -0.23 8.52 38.35
N TYR A 194 0.35 7.35 38.11
CA TYR A 194 0.88 6.46 39.17
C TYR A 194 2.05 7.11 39.91
N LEU A 195 2.99 7.73 39.21
CA LEU A 195 4.15 8.43 39.78
C LEU A 195 3.77 9.74 40.48
N ALA A 196 2.71 10.42 40.04
CA ALA A 196 2.20 11.60 40.72
C ALA A 196 1.33 11.24 41.94
N GLY A 197 0.62 10.11 41.91
CA GLY A 197 -0.30 9.66 42.96
C GLY A 197 0.36 8.85 44.07
N THR A 198 1.47 8.16 43.79
CA THR A 198 2.30 7.48 44.79
C THR A 198 3.58 8.31 44.99
N ARG A 199 4.08 8.47 46.22
CA ARG A 199 5.39 9.13 46.47
C ARG A 199 6.57 8.25 45.99
N GLY A 200 6.47 7.70 44.78
CA GLY A 200 7.48 6.86 44.14
C GLY A 200 8.70 7.69 43.72
N ARG A 201 9.87 7.08 43.74
CA ARG A 201 11.10 7.73 43.29
C ARG A 201 11.13 7.69 41.76
N VAL A 202 11.80 8.67 41.13
CA VAL A 202 11.97 8.73 39.66
C VAL A 202 12.50 7.40 39.08
N LEU A 203 13.28 6.66 39.87
CA LEU A 203 13.81 5.34 39.52
C LEU A 203 12.72 4.29 39.31
N ASP A 204 11.63 4.32 40.09
CA ASP A 204 10.52 3.36 39.97
C ASP A 204 9.77 3.56 38.65
N GLY A 205 9.66 4.82 38.20
CA GLY A 205 9.12 5.16 36.89
C GLY A 205 9.98 4.67 35.74
N PHE A 206 11.31 4.74 35.90
CA PHE A 206 12.25 4.23 34.91
C PHE A 206 12.20 2.70 34.79
N VAL A 207 12.16 1.99 35.93
CA VAL A 207 12.04 0.52 35.96
C VAL A 207 10.72 0.08 35.33
N LEU A 208 9.60 0.69 35.71
CA LEU A 208 8.30 0.36 35.14
C LEU A 208 8.24 0.63 33.63
N GLY A 209 8.77 1.78 33.19
CA GLY A 209 8.89 2.13 31.78
C GLY A 209 9.73 1.13 30.98
N ALA A 210 10.87 0.69 31.53
CA ALA A 210 11.74 -0.30 30.91
C ALA A 210 11.09 -1.68 30.82
N THR A 211 10.38 -2.12 31.87
CA THR A 211 9.67 -3.41 31.87
C THR A 211 8.52 -3.41 30.86
N VAL A 212 7.72 -2.34 30.80
CA VAL A 212 6.63 -2.22 29.82
C VAL A 212 7.18 -2.19 28.39
N THR A 213 8.27 -1.46 28.17
CA THR A 213 8.93 -1.40 26.85
C THR A 213 9.50 -2.77 26.45
N PHE A 214 10.16 -3.48 27.36
CA PHE A 214 10.68 -4.82 27.10
C PHE A 214 9.56 -5.81 26.79
N ALA A 215 8.49 -5.79 27.59
CA ALA A 215 7.33 -6.65 27.40
C ALA A 215 6.60 -6.40 26.06
N HIS A 216 6.52 -5.16 25.59
CA HIS A 216 5.91 -4.84 24.30
C HIS A 216 6.83 -5.03 23.09
N THR A 217 8.15 -5.16 23.32
CA THR A 217 9.14 -5.28 22.24
C THR A 217 9.56 -6.73 21.99
N PHE A 218 9.51 -7.59 23.01
CA PHE A 218 10.14 -8.93 22.96
C PHE A 218 9.21 -10.09 23.38
N ILE A 219 7.96 -9.82 23.77
CA ILE A 219 6.92 -10.84 24.03
C ILE A 219 5.77 -10.57 23.07
#